data_AF-A0AAU3I221-F1
#
_entry.id   AF-A0AAU3I221-F1
#
_cell.length_a   1.000
_cell.length_b   1.000
_cell.length_c   1.000
_cell.angle_alpha   90.00
_cell.angle_beta   90.00
_cell.angle_gamma   90.00
#
_symmetry.space_group_name_H-M   'P 1'
#
loop_
_entity.id
_entity.type
_entity.pdbx_description
1 polymer ?
#
loop_
_entity_poly.entity_id
_entity_poly.type
_entity_poly.pdbx_seq_one_letter_code
_entity_poly.pdbx_strand_id
1 'polypeptide(L)'
;MELDTSADAYPCEKRTIIVSSMASDSHTWNLVFLQLLLEELGHSVINLGACVPDDLLVMECLSQRPDLVVLSSVNGHGLQDGLRVIRDLRGHPELAGLPIVIGGKLGIEGADARRAPALISAGFDAVFESGASGMALFRSFLNQLPQGVHCDH
;
A
#
# COMPACT_ATOMS: atom_id res chain seq x y z
N MET A 1 -41.26 8.32 -27.66
CA MET A 1 -40.42 7.19 -27.23
C MET A 1 -39.00 7.56 -27.61
N GLU A 2 -38.37 8.41 -26.82
CA GLU A 2 -36.95 8.71 -26.92
C GLU A 2 -36.31 7.97 -25.75
N LEU A 3 -35.53 6.93 -26.07
CA LEU A 3 -34.66 6.28 -25.12
C LEU A 3 -33.33 7.03 -25.15
N ASP A 4 -33.14 7.87 -24.13
CA ASP A 4 -31.86 8.43 -23.76
C ASP A 4 -30.92 7.28 -23.39
N THR A 5 -29.95 7.02 -24.27
CA THR A 5 -28.84 6.11 -24.01
C THR A 5 -27.67 6.96 -23.52
N SER A 6 -27.80 7.45 -22.29
CA SER A 6 -26.62 7.88 -21.54
C SER A 6 -25.72 6.65 -21.40
N ALA A 7 -24.56 6.72 -22.03
CA ALA A 7 -23.55 5.68 -21.96
C ALA A 7 -23.14 5.54 -20.48
N ASP A 8 -23.59 4.45 -19.85
CA ASP A 8 -23.11 4.03 -18.55
C ASP A 8 -21.58 3.94 -18.61
N ALA A 9 -20.90 4.85 -17.91
CA ALA A 9 -19.50 4.71 -17.62
C ALA A 9 -19.36 3.46 -16.73
N TYR A 10 -19.01 2.32 -17.31
CA TYR A 10 -18.69 1.12 -16.56
C TYR A 10 -17.61 1.47 -15.52
N PRO A 11 -17.82 1.20 -14.22
CA PRO A 11 -16.81 1.47 -13.22
C PRO A 11 -15.51 0.77 -13.62
N CYS A 12 -14.44 1.55 -13.78
CA CYS A 12 -13.08 1.06 -13.94
C CYS A 12 -12.83 -0.05 -12.90
N GLU A 13 -12.24 -1.17 -13.33
CA GLU A 13 -12.13 -2.38 -12.53
C GLU A 13 -11.60 -2.14 -11.11
N LYS A 14 -12.10 -2.98 -10.21
CA LYS A 14 -11.72 -3.05 -8.81
C LYS A 14 -10.21 -3.30 -8.68
N ARG A 15 -9.43 -2.27 -8.31
CA ARG A 15 -7.98 -2.37 -8.08
C ARG A 15 -7.63 -3.47 -7.08
N THR A 16 -6.55 -4.19 -7.35
CA THR A 16 -5.99 -5.21 -6.44
C THR A 16 -4.89 -4.60 -5.59
N ILE A 17 -5.01 -4.71 -4.27
CA ILE A 17 -4.10 -4.10 -3.30
C ILE A 17 -3.54 -5.19 -2.39
N ILE A 18 -2.21 -5.27 -2.31
CA ILE A 18 -1.56 -6.10 -1.30
C ILE A 18 -1.43 -5.29 0.00
N VAL A 19 -1.87 -5.88 1.11
CA VAL A 19 -1.69 -5.36 2.47
C VAL A 19 -0.81 -6.33 3.24
N SER A 20 0.24 -5.81 3.89
CA SER A 20 1.17 -6.62 4.67
C SER A 20 1.76 -5.82 5.82
N SER A 21 2.17 -6.49 6.91
CA SER A 21 3.22 -5.94 7.78
C SER A 21 4.61 -6.37 7.29
N MET A 22 5.65 -6.02 8.05
CA MET A 22 7.02 -6.45 7.80
C MET A 22 7.41 -7.59 8.75
N ALA A 23 8.49 -8.29 8.42
CA ALA A 23 8.94 -9.50 9.13
C ALA A 23 9.03 -9.37 10.66
N SER A 24 9.37 -8.19 11.19
CA SER A 24 9.50 -7.97 12.64
C SER A 24 8.21 -7.53 13.35
N ASP A 25 7.12 -7.33 12.60
CA ASP A 25 5.89 -6.74 13.11
C ASP A 25 4.74 -7.76 13.18
N SER A 26 4.41 -8.20 14.39
CA SER A 26 3.37 -9.19 14.69
C SER A 26 1.97 -8.61 14.89
N HIS A 27 1.80 -7.30 14.74
CA HIS A 27 0.49 -6.67 14.94
C HIS A 27 -0.42 -6.95 13.74
N THR A 28 -1.64 -7.37 14.04
CA THR A 28 -2.62 -7.81 13.03
C THR A 28 -3.82 -6.87 12.90
N TRP A 29 -4.18 -6.15 13.96
CA TRP A 29 -5.40 -5.32 13.97
C TRP A 29 -5.34 -4.18 12.95
N ASN A 30 -4.18 -3.54 12.81
CA ASN A 30 -3.91 -2.55 11.76
C ASN A 30 -4.15 -3.11 10.35
N LEU A 31 -3.79 -4.37 10.10
CA LEU A 31 -3.99 -5.01 8.80
C LEU A 31 -5.47 -5.30 8.54
N VAL A 32 -6.20 -5.80 9.55
CA VAL A 32 -7.65 -6.00 9.46
C VAL A 32 -8.37 -4.68 9.20
N PHE A 33 -7.99 -3.61 9.92
CA PHE A 33 -8.54 -2.28 9.70
C PHE A 33 -8.28 -1.76 8.28
N LEU A 34 -7.04 -1.88 7.78
CA LEU A 34 -6.70 -1.45 6.42
C LEU A 34 -7.45 -2.26 5.37
N GLN A 35 -7.60 -3.57 5.56
CA GLN A 35 -8.39 -4.41 4.67
C GLN A 35 -9.84 -3.93 4.60
N LEU A 36 -10.52 -3.81 5.74
CA LEU A 36 -11.91 -3.36 5.78
C LEU A 36 -12.10 -1.99 5.14
N LEU A 37 -11.17 -1.06 5.41
CA LEU A 37 -11.17 0.27 4.82
C LEU A 37 -11.04 0.22 3.29
N LEU A 38 -10.08 -0.53 2.77
CA LEU A 38 -9.83 -0.60 1.32
C LEU A 38 -10.97 -1.32 0.60
N GLU A 39 -11.54 -2.37 1.21
CA GLU A 39 -12.73 -3.05 0.71
C GLU A 39 -13.96 -2.15 0.69
N GLU A 40 -14.17 -1.33 1.74
CA GLU A 40 -15.24 -0.32 1.79
C GLU A 40 -15.09 0.74 0.69
N LEU A 41 -13.85 1.07 0.31
CA LEU A 41 -13.54 1.94 -0.82
C LEU A 41 -13.67 1.24 -2.19
N GLY A 42 -14.08 -0.03 -2.21
CA GLY A 42 -14.35 -0.79 -3.42
C GLY A 42 -13.15 -1.52 -4.03
N HIS A 43 -12.03 -1.64 -3.31
CA HIS A 43 -10.82 -2.33 -3.78
C HIS A 43 -10.81 -3.82 -3.41
N SER A 44 -10.06 -4.63 -4.17
CA SER A 44 -9.77 -6.03 -3.85
C SER A 44 -8.52 -6.08 -3.00
N VAL A 45 -8.56 -6.78 -1.88
CA VAL A 45 -7.44 -6.80 -0.94
C VAL A 45 -6.89 -8.20 -0.80
N ILE A 46 -5.59 -8.33 -1.03
CA ILE A 46 -4.80 -9.52 -0.73
C ILE A 46 -4.03 -9.20 0.55
N ASN A 47 -4.54 -9.64 1.68
CA ASN A 47 -3.91 -9.42 2.98
C ASN A 47 -2.96 -10.58 3.30
N LEU A 48 -1.66 -10.33 3.20
CA LEU A 48 -0.61 -11.33 3.47
C LEU A 48 -0.40 -11.59 4.97
N GLY A 49 -0.98 -10.73 5.83
CA GLY A 49 -0.89 -10.86 7.27
C GLY A 49 0.36 -10.23 7.86
N ALA A 50 0.69 -10.69 9.06
CA ALA A 50 1.77 -10.14 9.87
C ALA A 50 3.05 -10.99 9.79
N CYS A 51 4.19 -10.42 10.18
CA CYS A 51 5.51 -11.07 10.16
C CYS A 51 5.88 -11.65 8.79
N VAL A 52 5.46 -11.01 7.70
CA VAL A 52 5.69 -11.49 6.33
C VAL A 52 7.18 -11.35 5.98
N PRO A 53 7.87 -12.43 5.60
CA PRO A 53 9.23 -12.37 5.08
C PRO A 53 9.32 -11.56 3.79
N ASP A 54 10.41 -10.82 3.60
CA ASP A 54 10.59 -9.93 2.45
C ASP A 54 10.55 -10.67 1.11
N ASP A 55 11.14 -11.87 1.05
CA ASP A 55 11.13 -12.73 -0.13
C ASP A 55 9.73 -13.20 -0.49
N LEU A 56 8.90 -13.52 0.51
CA LEU A 56 7.49 -13.84 0.31
C LEU A 56 6.71 -12.62 -0.22
N LEU A 57 6.95 -11.43 0.34
CA LEU A 57 6.31 -10.20 -0.14
C LEU A 57 6.66 -9.91 -1.60
N VAL A 58 7.94 -10.02 -1.97
CA VAL A 58 8.41 -9.84 -3.35
C VAL A 58 7.75 -10.87 -4.28
N MET A 59 7.74 -12.15 -3.89
CA MET A 59 7.13 -13.22 -4.67
C MET A 59 5.64 -12.95 -4.93
N GLU A 60 4.88 -12.55 -3.90
CA GLU A 60 3.46 -12.24 -4.04
C GLU A 60 3.25 -11.00 -4.92
N CYS A 61 4.08 -9.97 -4.82
CA CYS A 61 3.99 -8.81 -5.71
C CYS A 61 4.21 -9.20 -7.18
N LEU A 62 5.18 -10.06 -7.47
CA LEU A 62 5.46 -10.55 -8.82
C LEU A 62 4.33 -11.45 -9.37
N SER A 63 3.76 -12.29 -8.50
CA SER A 63 2.69 -13.22 -8.87
C SER A 63 1.34 -12.53 -9.07
N GLN A 64 0.94 -11.70 -8.12
CA GLN A 64 -0.39 -11.09 -8.09
C GLN A 64 -0.48 -9.83 -8.96
N ARG A 65 0.67 -9.19 -9.27
CA ARG A 65 0.75 -7.92 -10.01
C ARG A 65 -0.26 -6.87 -9.49
N PRO A 66 -0.20 -6.51 -8.19
CA PRO A 66 -1.16 -5.59 -7.62
C PRO A 66 -1.03 -4.20 -8.23
N ASP A 67 -2.08 -3.38 -8.09
CA ASP A 67 -2.05 -1.95 -8.42
C ASP A 67 -1.41 -1.10 -7.31
N LEU A 68 -1.30 -1.64 -6.09
CA LEU A 68 -0.74 -0.97 -4.91
C LEU A 68 -0.25 -1.98 -3.87
N VAL A 69 0.85 -1.66 -3.19
CA VAL A 69 1.29 -2.32 -1.96
C VAL A 69 1.20 -1.35 -0.79
N VAL A 70 0.54 -1.76 0.29
CA VAL A 70 0.41 -1.00 1.54
C VAL A 70 1.12 -1.76 2.66
N LEU A 71 2.25 -1.22 3.11
CA LEU A 71 3.00 -1.76 4.24
C LEU A 71 2.60 -1.05 5.53
N SER A 72 2.15 -1.82 6.51
CA SER A 72 1.80 -1.31 7.82
C SER A 72 2.85 -1.67 8.85
N SER A 73 3.35 -0.67 9.56
CA SER A 73 4.28 -0.84 10.68
C SER A 73 3.78 -0.11 11.90
N VAL A 74 3.65 -0.80 13.02
CA VAL A 74 3.24 -0.22 14.30
C VAL A 74 4.17 -0.59 15.46
N ASN A 75 5.14 -1.47 15.23
CA ASN A 75 6.14 -1.85 16.23
C ASN A 75 7.24 -0.79 16.48
N GLY A 76 7.31 0.27 15.65
CA GLY A 76 8.33 1.32 15.77
C GLY A 76 9.62 1.07 15.00
N HIS A 77 9.72 -0.01 14.23
CA HIS A 77 10.89 -0.32 13.38
C HIS A 77 10.68 0.01 11.90
N GLY A 78 9.61 0.73 11.58
CA GLY A 78 9.21 0.98 10.19
C GLY A 78 10.26 1.66 9.32
N LEU A 79 11.13 2.51 9.88
CA LEU A 79 12.27 3.04 9.12
C LEU A 79 13.26 1.95 8.73
N GLN A 80 13.72 1.13 9.68
CA GLN A 80 14.74 0.12 9.43
C GLN A 80 14.23 -1.00 8.51
N ASP A 81 13.05 -1.55 8.83
CA ASP A 81 12.45 -2.61 8.02
C ASP A 81 11.98 -2.08 6.66
N GLY A 82 11.43 -0.87 6.63
CA GLY A 82 10.99 -0.24 5.39
C GLY A 82 12.16 -0.04 4.43
N LEU A 83 13.31 0.46 4.90
CA LEU A 83 14.51 0.63 4.06
C LEU A 83 15.05 -0.69 3.51
N ARG A 84 14.85 -1.81 4.21
CA ARG A 84 15.26 -3.14 3.76
C ARG A 84 14.29 -3.66 2.69
N VAL A 85 13.01 -3.75 3.02
CA VAL A 85 11.94 -4.23 2.11
C VAL A 85 11.90 -3.45 0.81
N ILE A 86 11.99 -2.11 0.86
CA ILE A 86 11.85 -1.31 -0.36
C ILE A 86 13.02 -1.50 -1.32
N ARG A 87 14.23 -1.74 -0.80
CA ARG A 87 15.39 -2.05 -1.64
C ARG A 87 15.21 -3.39 -2.33
N ASP A 88 14.68 -4.39 -1.62
CA ASP A 88 14.42 -5.70 -2.18
C ASP A 88 13.34 -5.61 -3.28
N LEU A 89 12.22 -4.94 -3.02
CA LEU A 89 11.15 -4.71 -4.01
C LEU A 89 11.66 -3.94 -5.25
N ARG A 90 12.39 -2.83 -5.05
CA ARG A 90 12.93 -2.03 -6.16
C ARG A 90 14.14 -2.67 -6.87
N GLY A 91 14.70 -3.74 -6.30
CA GLY A 91 15.69 -4.59 -6.97
C GLY A 91 15.13 -5.37 -8.16
N HIS A 92 13.79 -5.50 -8.26
CA HIS A 92 13.10 -6.17 -9.35
C HIS A 92 12.56 -5.17 -10.38
N PRO A 93 13.06 -5.16 -11.63
CA PRO A 93 12.60 -4.25 -12.67
C PRO A 93 11.08 -4.33 -12.94
N GLU A 94 10.49 -5.51 -12.79
CA GLU A 94 9.06 -5.77 -12.97
C GLU A 94 8.20 -4.99 -11.96
N LEU A 95 8.75 -4.64 -10.80
CA LEU A 95 8.08 -3.90 -9.73
C LEU A 95 8.46 -2.41 -9.72
N ALA A 96 9.27 -1.94 -10.68
CA ALA A 96 9.76 -0.55 -10.67
C ALA A 96 8.64 0.49 -10.77
N GLY A 97 7.55 0.16 -11.48
CA GLY A 97 6.38 1.02 -11.64
C GLY A 97 5.26 0.81 -10.61
N LEU A 98 5.38 -0.19 -9.73
CA LEU A 98 4.36 -0.52 -8.74
C LEU A 98 4.33 0.54 -7.64
N PRO A 99 3.19 1.20 -7.37
CA PRO A 99 3.05 2.05 -6.19
C PRO A 99 3.23 1.26 -4.90
N ILE A 100 4.15 1.69 -4.04
CA ILE A 100 4.44 1.07 -2.74
C ILE A 100 4.43 2.18 -1.69
N VAL A 101 3.57 2.02 -0.67
CA VAL A 101 3.43 2.98 0.43
C VAL A 101 3.63 2.32 1.78
N ILE A 102 4.03 3.11 2.78
CA ILE A 102 4.22 2.64 4.15
C ILE A 102 3.54 3.58 5.14
N GLY A 103 2.98 3.03 6.21
CA GLY A 103 2.37 3.84 7.26
C GLY A 103 2.31 3.21 8.64
N GLY A 104 1.94 4.04 9.62
CA GLY A 104 1.81 3.68 11.03
C GLY A 104 2.89 4.31 11.92
N LYS A 105 3.36 3.57 12.93
CA LYS A 105 4.41 4.00 13.87
C LYS A 105 5.78 3.56 13.33
N LEU A 106 6.44 4.46 12.61
CA LEU A 106 7.69 4.16 11.88
C LEU A 106 8.97 4.34 12.71
N GLY A 107 8.85 4.74 13.97
CA GLY A 107 9.96 4.92 14.90
C GLY A 107 9.53 4.63 16.34
N ILE A 108 10.49 4.26 17.17
CA ILE A 108 10.30 4.12 18.63
C ILE A 108 10.36 5.47 19.35
N GLU A 109 11.08 6.44 18.78
CA GLU A 109 11.15 7.82 19.24
C GLU A 109 9.96 8.64 18.69
N GLY A 110 9.69 9.80 19.29
CA GLY A 110 8.67 10.75 18.82
C GLY A 110 8.85 11.15 17.36
N ALA A 111 7.96 11.97 16.79
CA ALA A 111 8.02 12.33 15.36
C ALA A 111 9.43 12.81 14.94
N ASP A 112 9.99 12.22 13.88
CA ASP A 112 11.26 12.65 13.26
C ASP A 112 10.99 12.98 11.80
N ALA A 113 11.08 14.27 11.48
CA ALA A 113 10.82 14.81 10.16
C ALA A 113 11.72 14.24 9.04
N ARG A 114 12.81 13.53 9.38
CA ARG A 114 13.72 12.91 8.41
C ARG A 114 13.30 11.50 7.98
N ARG A 115 12.40 10.82 8.72
CA ARG A 115 12.00 9.43 8.41
C ARG A 115 11.31 9.33 7.06
N ALA A 116 10.27 10.13 6.86
CA ALA A 116 9.51 10.11 5.61
C ALA A 116 10.40 10.44 4.39
N PRO A 117 11.21 11.53 4.39
CA PRO A 117 12.15 11.79 3.31
C PRO A 117 13.14 10.64 3.02
N ALA A 118 13.64 9.97 4.06
CA ALA A 118 14.57 8.84 3.88
C ALA A 118 13.90 7.63 3.22
N LEU A 119 12.68 7.29 3.64
CA LEU A 119 11.89 6.19 3.05
C LEU A 119 11.49 6.49 1.61
N ILE A 120 11.06 7.73 1.31
CA ILE A 120 10.74 8.15 -0.06
C ILE A 120 11.98 8.07 -0.94
N SER A 121 13.12 8.60 -0.47
CA SER A 121 14.39 8.55 -1.22
C SER A 121 14.89 7.12 -1.48
N ALA A 122 14.48 6.16 -0.64
CA ALA A 122 14.80 4.75 -0.82
C ALA A 122 13.88 4.01 -1.81
N GLY A 123 12.73 4.60 -2.18
CA GLY A 123 11.86 4.08 -3.24
C GLY A 123 10.38 3.93 -2.87
N PHE A 124 9.95 4.37 -1.68
CA PHE A 124 8.52 4.46 -1.36
C PHE A 124 7.88 5.65 -2.08
N ASP A 125 6.66 5.45 -2.58
CA ASP A 125 5.91 6.51 -3.26
C ASP A 125 5.23 7.46 -2.27
N ALA A 126 4.86 6.97 -1.08
CA ALA A 126 4.31 7.79 -0.01
C ALA A 126 4.53 7.16 1.38
N VAL A 127 4.52 8.03 2.40
CA VAL A 127 4.70 7.67 3.80
C VAL A 127 3.61 8.32 4.64
N PHE A 128 2.89 7.53 5.45
CA PHE A 128 1.76 7.98 6.27
C PHE A 128 1.99 7.66 7.76
N GLU A 129 2.56 8.59 8.51
CA GLU A 129 2.76 8.39 9.96
C GLU A 129 1.44 8.36 10.74
N SER A 130 1.45 7.67 11.88
CA SER A 130 0.28 7.45 12.74
C SER A 130 -0.38 8.76 13.19
N GLY A 131 -1.71 8.77 13.23
CA GLY A 131 -2.53 9.92 13.63
C GLY A 131 -3.65 10.22 12.63
N ALA A 132 -4.53 11.16 12.98
CA ALA A 132 -5.67 11.53 12.14
C ALA A 132 -5.25 12.12 10.78
N SER A 133 -4.13 12.85 10.74
CA SER A 133 -3.57 13.41 9.51
C SER A 133 -3.09 12.33 8.54
N GLY A 134 -2.41 11.29 9.03
CA GLY A 134 -1.89 10.20 8.20
C GLY A 134 -2.99 9.47 7.45
N MET A 135 -4.10 9.14 8.13
CA MET A 135 -5.24 8.48 7.49
C MET A 135 -5.95 9.37 6.45
N ALA A 136 -6.08 10.66 6.71
CA ALA A 136 -6.66 11.58 5.74
C ALA A 136 -5.79 11.67 4.46
N LEU A 137 -4.48 11.79 4.62
CA LEU A 137 -3.53 11.79 3.51
C LEU A 137 -3.54 10.48 2.72
N PHE A 138 -3.64 9.34 3.41
CA PHE A 138 -3.74 8.04 2.75
C PHE A 138 -5.00 7.94 1.88
N ARG A 139 -6.16 8.39 2.37
CA ARG A 139 -7.39 8.44 1.57
C ARG A 139 -7.24 9.37 0.36
N SER A 140 -6.62 10.54 0.53
CA SER A 140 -6.34 11.45 -0.58
C SER A 140 -5.42 10.81 -1.63
N PHE A 141 -4.41 10.06 -1.20
CA PHE A 141 -3.52 9.33 -2.09
C PHE A 141 -4.27 8.26 -2.89
N LEU A 142 -5.13 7.45 -2.26
CA LEU A 142 -5.92 6.43 -2.95
C LEU A 142 -6.79 7.03 -4.07
N ASN A 143 -7.36 8.22 -3.85
CA ASN A 143 -8.17 8.92 -4.85
C ASN A 143 -7.36 9.47 -6.03
N GLN A 144 -6.04 9.64 -5.86
CA GLN A 144 -5.13 10.17 -6.89
C GLN A 144 -4.45 9.06 -7.69
N LEU A 145 -4.55 7.80 -7.26
CA LEU A 145 -3.97 6.69 -8.00
C LEU A 145 -4.59 6.64 -9.40
N PRO A 146 -3.78 6.44 -10.46
CA PRO A 146 -4.29 6.17 -11.79
C PRO A 146 -5.34 5.05 -11.74
N GLN A 147 -6.39 5.16 -12.55
CA GLN A 147 -7.38 4.09 -12.71
C GLN A 147 -6.65 2.77 -13.02
N GLY A 148 -7.06 1.68 -12.36
CA GLY A 148 -6.37 0.39 -12.43
C GLY A 148 -6.20 -0.05 -13.88
N VAL A 149 -5.02 -0.60 -14.19
CA VAL A 149 -4.62 -0.87 -15.58
C VAL A 149 -5.26 -2.13 -16.15
N HIS A 150 -6.00 -2.87 -15.32
CA HIS A 150 -6.82 -4.00 -15.73
C HIS A 150 -8.14 -3.48 -16.33
N CYS A 151 -8.05 -2.94 -17.54
CA CYS A 151 -9.19 -2.83 -18.44
C CYS A 151 -8.93 -3.86 -19.55
N ASP A 152 -8.97 -5.15 -19.22
CA ASP A 152 -8.88 -6.19 -20.24
C ASP A 152 -10.29 -6.42 -20.83
N HIS A 153 -10.39 -6.23 -22.14
CA HIS A 153 -11.55 -6.56 -22.99
C HIS A 153 -11.75 -8.07 -23.15
#